data_AF-A0A4V2A6K6-F1
#
_entry.id   AF-A0A4V2A6K6-F1
#
_cell.length_a   1.000
_cell.length_b   1.000
_cell.length_c   1.000
_cell.angle_alpha   90.00
_cell.angle_beta   90.00
_cell.angle_gamma   90.00
#
_symmetry.space_group_name_H-M   'P 1'
#
loop_
_entity.id
_entity.type
_entity.pdbx_description
1 polymer ?
#
loop_
_entity_poly.entity_id
_entity_poly.type
_entity_poly.pdbx_seq_one_letter_code
_entity_poly.pdbx_strand_id
1 'polypeptide(L)'
;QEVPNGLAQAFVLGAGFIGSDKVALVLGDNIFYGTGLGSQLEQLSNIEGGYVFAYQVSDPERYGVVEFDRQMKAISIEEKPAVPKSNYAVPGLYFYDNSVVQIARDLQPSVRGEYEITDVNKVYLENKKLNVSVLDRGTAWLDTGTFDSLSDASEFVRVIEKRQGTKIGCIEEVAFRKKFITETQLDQIADLYIKSGYGKYLKQVVAQSKNDPLR
;
A
#
# COMPACT_ATOMS: atom_id res chain seq x y z
N GLN A 1 1.78 17.21 -9.04
CA GLN A 1 2.38 16.63 -10.26
C GLN A 1 1.69 17.27 -11.45
N GLU A 2 2.41 17.99 -12.31
CA GLU A 2 1.82 18.64 -13.50
C GLU A 2 1.81 17.71 -14.72
N VAL A 3 2.80 16.81 -14.85
CA VAL A 3 2.91 15.85 -15.94
C VAL A 3 3.12 14.44 -15.39
N PRO A 4 2.37 13.41 -15.86
CA PRO A 4 2.46 12.05 -15.37
C PRO A 4 3.68 11.29 -15.94
N ASN A 5 4.89 11.66 -15.50
CA ASN A 5 6.15 11.09 -16.00
C ASN A 5 6.64 9.86 -15.20
N GLY A 6 5.75 9.07 -14.58
CA GLY A 6 6.11 7.86 -13.84
C GLY A 6 6.23 8.02 -12.32
N LEU A 7 6.19 6.88 -11.63
CA LEU A 7 5.99 6.80 -10.18
C LEU A 7 7.18 7.28 -9.35
N ALA A 8 8.42 7.05 -9.82
CA ALA A 8 9.61 7.45 -9.06
C ALA A 8 9.74 8.98 -8.92
N GLN A 9 9.08 9.76 -9.78
CA GLN A 9 9.00 11.22 -9.65
C GLN A 9 8.34 11.69 -8.35
N ALA A 10 7.56 10.84 -7.68
CA ALA A 10 7.01 11.15 -6.35
C ALA A 10 8.11 11.55 -5.35
N PHE A 11 9.29 10.90 -5.40
CA PHE A 11 10.41 11.20 -4.49
C PHE A 11 11.18 12.46 -4.88
N VAL A 12 11.18 12.82 -6.17
CA VAL A 12 11.82 14.06 -6.66
C VAL A 12 10.95 15.26 -6.32
N LEU A 13 9.66 15.20 -6.66
CA LEU A 13 8.68 16.25 -6.37
C LEU A 13 8.44 16.39 -4.86
N GLY A 14 8.42 15.27 -4.14
CA GLY A 14 8.22 15.22 -2.69
C GLY A 14 9.49 15.44 -1.87
N ALA A 15 10.65 15.68 -2.48
CA ALA A 15 11.94 15.73 -1.76
C ALA A 15 11.95 16.71 -0.58
N GLY A 16 11.32 17.88 -0.74
CA GLY A 16 11.22 18.88 0.33
C GLY A 16 10.31 18.45 1.49
N PHE A 17 9.26 17.68 1.20
CA PHE A 17 8.37 17.10 2.21
C PHE A 17 9.05 15.93 2.94
N ILE A 18 9.78 15.09 2.21
CA ILE A 18 10.50 13.93 2.76
C ILE A 18 11.67 14.38 3.65
N GLY A 19 12.40 15.43 3.25
CA GLY A 19 13.55 15.91 4.01
C GLY A 19 14.61 14.81 4.18
N SER A 20 14.97 14.52 5.44
CA SER A 20 15.89 13.45 5.83
C SER A 20 15.20 12.17 6.33
N ASP A 21 13.87 12.14 6.29
CA ASP A 21 13.10 11.04 6.85
C ASP A 21 13.01 9.85 5.90
N LYS A 22 12.59 8.71 6.47
CA LYS A 22 12.15 7.53 5.71
C LYS A 22 10.77 7.80 5.14
N VAL A 23 10.41 7.12 4.05
CA VAL A 23 9.16 7.38 3.34
C VAL A 23 8.49 6.09 2.89
N ALA A 24 7.16 6.08 2.99
CA ALA A 24 6.31 5.08 2.34
C ALA A 24 5.60 5.73 1.15
N LEU A 25 5.59 5.03 0.01
CA LEU A 25 4.82 5.37 -1.18
C LEU A 25 3.71 4.34 -1.36
N VAL A 26 2.48 4.80 -1.48
CA VAL A 26 1.32 3.97 -1.81
C VAL A 26 0.63 4.55 -3.04
N LEU A 27 0.23 3.69 -3.97
CA LEU A 27 -0.56 4.10 -5.12
C LEU A 27 -2.03 4.25 -4.71
N GLY A 28 -2.66 5.34 -5.13
CA GLY A 28 -3.99 5.73 -4.65
C GLY A 28 -5.14 4.83 -5.11
N ASP A 29 -4.89 3.95 -6.08
CA ASP A 29 -5.84 3.00 -6.68
C ASP A 29 -5.68 1.57 -6.13
N ASN A 30 -4.74 1.35 -5.21
CA ASN A 30 -4.44 0.04 -4.63
C ASN A 30 -5.20 -0.17 -3.32
N ILE A 31 -5.97 -1.26 -3.23
CA ILE A 31 -6.69 -1.68 -2.04
C ILE A 31 -6.02 -2.94 -1.47
N PHE A 32 -5.66 -2.89 -0.19
CA PHE A 32 -5.09 -4.01 0.55
C PHE A 32 -6.01 -4.39 1.71
N TYR A 33 -6.27 -5.69 1.86
CA TYR A 33 -7.04 -6.24 2.96
C TYR A 33 -6.43 -7.56 3.41
N GLY A 34 -6.15 -7.72 4.70
CA GLY A 34 -5.62 -8.96 5.24
C GLY A 34 -5.45 -8.89 6.75
N THR A 35 -5.54 -10.05 7.40
CA THR A 35 -5.32 -10.16 8.85
C THR A 35 -3.89 -9.78 9.19
N GLY A 36 -3.70 -8.88 10.17
CA GLY A 36 -2.38 -8.51 10.68
C GLY A 36 -1.58 -7.54 9.79
N LEU A 37 -2.12 -7.13 8.63
CA LEU A 37 -1.43 -6.22 7.71
C LEU A 37 -1.03 -4.90 8.39
N GLY A 38 -1.91 -4.29 9.19
CA GLY A 38 -1.59 -3.05 9.92
C GLY A 38 -0.37 -3.19 10.84
N SER A 39 -0.30 -4.28 11.61
CA SER A 39 0.84 -4.57 12.48
C SER A 39 2.13 -4.78 11.70
N GLN A 40 2.05 -5.45 10.54
CA GLN A 40 3.20 -5.63 9.64
C GLN A 40 3.70 -4.29 9.11
N LEU A 41 2.79 -3.40 8.68
CA LEU A 41 3.16 -2.07 8.16
C LEU A 41 3.81 -1.19 9.24
N GLU A 42 3.34 -1.26 10.49
CA GLU A 42 3.93 -0.49 11.60
C GLU A 42 5.39 -0.85 11.89
N GLN A 43 5.74 -2.13 11.71
CA GLN A 43 7.12 -2.60 11.87
C GLN A 43 8.06 -2.04 10.79
N LEU A 44 7.51 -1.57 9.66
CA LEU A 44 8.29 -1.01 8.55
C LEU A 44 8.66 0.48 8.76
N SER A 45 8.24 1.10 9.87
CA SER A 45 8.59 2.50 10.20
C SER A 45 10.10 2.74 10.35
N ASN A 46 10.89 1.70 10.67
CA ASN A 46 12.32 1.79 10.94
C ASN A 46 13.20 0.99 9.97
N ILE A 47 12.72 0.71 8.76
CA ILE A 47 13.51 -0.06 7.78
C ILE A 47 14.82 0.64 7.38
N GLU A 48 15.79 -0.17 6.98
CA GLU A 48 16.96 0.28 6.24
C GLU A 48 16.90 -0.30 4.82
N GLY A 49 17.28 0.48 3.82
CA GLY A 49 17.13 0.09 2.42
C GLY A 49 15.71 0.29 1.87
N GLY A 50 15.32 -0.56 0.94
CA GLY A 50 13.97 -0.62 0.39
C GLY A 50 13.22 -1.85 0.89
N TYR A 51 11.91 -1.76 1.00
CA TYR A 51 11.03 -2.86 1.31
C TYR A 51 9.81 -2.83 0.39
N VAL A 52 9.56 -3.94 -0.28
CA VAL A 52 8.41 -4.11 -1.17
C VAL A 52 7.67 -5.40 -0.87
N PHE A 53 6.40 -5.44 -1.26
CA PHE A 53 5.59 -6.65 -1.16
C PHE A 53 5.61 -7.42 -2.47
N ALA A 54 5.35 -8.72 -2.38
CA ALA A 54 5.16 -9.59 -3.52
C ALA A 54 3.81 -10.30 -3.38
N TYR A 55 3.01 -10.30 -4.43
CA TYR A 55 1.69 -10.92 -4.45
C TYR A 55 1.56 -11.84 -5.65
N GLN A 56 1.03 -13.05 -5.41
CA GLN A 56 0.84 -14.02 -6.48
C GLN A 56 -0.36 -13.63 -7.33
N VAL A 57 -0.15 -13.40 -8.63
CA VAL A 57 -1.18 -13.02 -9.61
C VAL A 57 -1.29 -14.03 -10.75
N SER A 58 -2.39 -13.97 -11.49
CA SER A 58 -2.61 -14.76 -12.71
C SER A 58 -2.03 -14.12 -13.97
N ASP A 59 -1.86 -12.79 -13.98
CA ASP A 59 -1.48 -11.94 -15.12
C ASP A 59 -0.26 -11.04 -14.78
N PRO A 60 0.90 -11.63 -14.44
CA PRO A 60 2.08 -10.89 -13.95
C PRO A 60 2.66 -9.89 -14.95
N GLU A 61 2.45 -10.07 -16.26
CA GLU A 61 2.97 -9.20 -17.33
C GLU A 61 2.50 -7.73 -17.24
N ARG A 62 1.45 -7.47 -16.45
CA ARG A 62 0.90 -6.12 -16.25
C ARG A 62 1.63 -5.30 -15.19
N TYR A 63 2.51 -5.93 -14.40
CA TYR A 63 3.10 -5.35 -13.20
C TYR A 63 4.64 -5.46 -13.20
N GLY A 64 5.28 -4.86 -12.19
CA GLY A 64 6.65 -5.20 -11.83
C GLY A 64 6.69 -6.64 -11.27
N VAL A 65 7.49 -7.53 -11.86
CA VAL A 65 7.57 -8.94 -11.47
C VAL A 65 8.87 -9.19 -10.73
N VAL A 66 8.78 -9.83 -9.57
CA VAL A 66 9.94 -10.22 -8.77
C VAL A 66 10.21 -11.72 -8.86
N GLU A 67 11.43 -12.10 -9.21
CA GLU A 67 11.91 -13.48 -9.21
C GLU A 67 12.54 -13.83 -7.86
N PHE A 68 12.33 -15.06 -7.38
CA PHE A 68 12.90 -15.55 -6.13
C PHE A 68 13.79 -16.78 -6.35
N ASP A 69 14.78 -16.95 -5.48
CA ASP A 69 15.53 -18.20 -5.37
C ASP A 69 14.76 -19.27 -4.59
N ARG A 70 15.38 -20.45 -4.42
CA ARG A 70 14.77 -21.57 -3.68
C ARG A 70 14.57 -21.28 -2.19
N GLN A 71 15.18 -20.23 -1.66
CA GLN A 71 15.07 -19.78 -0.28
C GLN A 71 14.15 -18.55 -0.16
N MET A 72 13.38 -18.21 -1.20
CA MET A 72 12.49 -17.04 -1.25
C MET A 72 13.22 -15.70 -1.12
N LYS A 73 14.48 -15.62 -1.54
CA LYS A 73 15.21 -14.36 -1.65
C LYS A 73 15.06 -13.79 -3.06
N ALA A 74 14.76 -12.50 -3.17
CA ALA A 74 14.63 -11.84 -4.45
C ALA A 74 15.95 -11.86 -5.25
N ILE A 75 15.87 -12.26 -6.52
CA ILE A 75 17.00 -12.34 -7.47
C ILE A 75 16.93 -11.21 -8.48
N SER A 76 15.75 -10.97 -9.06
CA SER A 76 15.55 -9.98 -10.11
C SER A 76 14.19 -9.32 -9.98
N ILE A 77 14.07 -8.09 -10.50
CA ILE A 77 12.80 -7.37 -10.63
C ILE A 77 12.73 -6.73 -12.02
N GLU A 78 11.62 -6.95 -12.73
CA GLU A 78 11.44 -6.51 -14.11
C GLU A 78 10.10 -5.77 -14.27
N GLU A 79 10.10 -4.63 -14.95
CA GLU A 79 8.90 -3.85 -15.20
C GLU A 79 8.15 -4.43 -16.40
N LYS A 80 6.92 -4.90 -16.18
CA LYS A 80 6.00 -5.39 -17.22
C LYS A 80 6.67 -6.31 -18.24
N PRO A 81 7.29 -7.42 -17.79
CA PRO A 81 8.03 -8.31 -18.69
C PRO A 81 7.07 -9.02 -19.64
N ALA A 82 7.44 -9.10 -20.93
CA ALA A 82 6.68 -9.87 -21.92
C ALA A 82 6.71 -11.38 -21.64
N VAL A 83 7.77 -11.87 -20.99
CA VAL A 83 7.92 -13.25 -20.52
C VAL A 83 8.27 -13.21 -19.03
N PRO A 84 7.28 -13.26 -18.13
CA PRO A 84 7.49 -13.12 -16.70
C PRO A 84 8.28 -14.31 -16.13
N LYS A 85 9.29 -14.01 -15.30
CA LYS A 85 10.12 -15.04 -14.64
C LYS A 85 9.44 -15.70 -13.43
N SER A 86 8.38 -15.09 -12.92
CA SER A 86 7.57 -15.60 -11.82
C SER A 86 6.14 -15.07 -11.93
N ASN A 87 5.25 -15.60 -11.09
CA ASN A 87 3.88 -15.09 -10.95
C ASN A 87 3.73 -14.11 -9.79
N TYR A 88 4.83 -13.53 -9.30
CA TYR A 88 4.81 -12.60 -8.17
C TYR A 88 4.94 -11.16 -8.67
N ALA A 89 3.83 -10.45 -8.65
CA ALA A 89 3.78 -9.02 -8.91
C ALA A 89 4.17 -8.23 -7.66
N VAL A 90 4.73 -7.04 -7.85
CA VAL A 90 5.03 -6.07 -6.80
C VAL A 90 3.88 -5.06 -6.72
N PRO A 91 3.03 -5.11 -5.67
CA PRO A 91 1.92 -4.19 -5.51
C PRO A 91 2.39 -2.73 -5.32
N GLY A 92 1.44 -1.81 -5.46
CA GLY A 92 1.65 -0.36 -5.31
C GLY A 92 1.88 0.10 -3.87
N LEU A 93 2.74 -0.58 -3.10
CA LEU A 93 3.06 -0.25 -1.71
C LEU A 93 4.55 -0.49 -1.44
N TYR A 94 5.26 0.60 -1.19
CA TYR A 94 6.71 0.63 -1.13
C TYR A 94 7.16 1.41 0.11
N PHE A 95 8.22 0.93 0.76
CA PHE A 95 8.85 1.62 1.88
C PHE A 95 10.32 1.80 1.58
N TYR A 96 10.87 2.97 1.85
CA TYR A 96 12.27 3.25 1.62
C TYR A 96 12.91 4.07 2.74
N ASP A 97 14.19 3.83 2.95
CA ASP A 97 15.05 4.80 3.62
C ASP A 97 15.22 6.08 2.78
N ASN A 98 15.86 7.09 3.37
CA ASN A 98 15.98 8.41 2.74
C ASN A 98 16.78 8.40 1.42
N SER A 99 17.60 7.38 1.17
CA SER A 99 18.44 7.33 -0.04
C SER A 99 17.61 7.25 -1.34
N VAL A 100 16.32 6.89 -1.24
CA VAL A 100 15.37 6.87 -2.36
C VAL A 100 15.28 8.20 -3.09
N VAL A 101 15.44 9.33 -2.39
CA VAL A 101 15.37 10.67 -3.01
C VAL A 101 16.52 10.84 -4.01
N GLN A 102 17.72 10.41 -3.64
CA GLN A 102 18.88 10.50 -4.53
C GLN A 102 18.79 9.46 -5.65
N ILE A 103 18.43 8.22 -5.32
CA ILE A 103 18.22 7.15 -6.30
C ILE A 103 17.23 7.60 -7.39
N ALA A 104 16.09 8.17 -6.99
CA ALA A 104 15.07 8.65 -7.93
C ALA A 104 15.53 9.84 -8.80
N ARG A 105 16.42 10.70 -8.29
CA ARG A 105 17.00 11.82 -9.07
C ARG A 105 17.96 11.34 -10.15
N ASP A 106 18.69 10.26 -9.89
CA ASP A 106 19.71 9.74 -10.79
C ASP A 106 19.14 8.79 -11.85
N LEU A 107 17.86 8.40 -11.73
CA LEU A 107 17.18 7.55 -12.70
C LEU A 107 17.11 8.20 -14.08
N GLN A 108 17.15 7.35 -15.09
CA GLN A 108 16.87 7.71 -16.47
C GLN A 108 15.44 7.28 -16.83
N PRO A 109 14.74 8.00 -17.73
CA PRO A 109 13.44 7.56 -18.23
C PRO A 109 13.52 6.19 -18.91
N SER A 110 12.47 5.38 -18.74
CA SER A 110 12.32 4.11 -19.43
C SER A 110 12.09 4.30 -20.93
N VAL A 111 12.01 3.19 -21.68
CA VAL A 111 11.62 3.21 -23.10
C VAL A 111 10.24 3.83 -23.35
N ARG A 112 9.40 3.93 -22.30
CA ARG A 112 8.08 4.59 -22.32
C ARG A 112 8.15 6.08 -21.97
N GLY A 113 9.33 6.58 -21.61
CA GLY A 113 9.52 7.96 -21.15
C GLY A 113 9.11 8.19 -19.69
N GLU A 114 8.90 7.12 -18.92
CA GLU A 114 8.47 7.18 -17.52
C GLU A 114 9.64 6.85 -16.57
N TYR A 115 9.69 7.50 -15.40
CA TYR A 115 10.62 7.15 -14.33
C TYR A 115 9.99 6.03 -13.48
N GLU A 116 10.38 4.79 -13.77
CA GLU A 116 9.74 3.60 -13.22
C GLU A 116 10.16 3.35 -11.77
N ILE A 117 9.19 3.01 -10.91
CA ILE A 117 9.48 2.60 -9.53
C ILE A 117 10.30 1.29 -9.48
N THR A 118 10.13 0.45 -10.49
CA THR A 118 10.89 -0.79 -10.63
C THR A 118 12.39 -0.53 -10.79
N ASP A 119 12.79 0.58 -11.41
CA ASP A 119 14.21 0.93 -11.52
C ASP A 119 14.79 1.42 -10.18
N VAL A 120 14.00 2.11 -9.34
CA VAL A 120 14.38 2.37 -7.92
C VAL A 120 14.62 1.05 -7.19
N ASN A 121 13.70 0.10 -7.33
CA ASN A 121 13.80 -1.21 -6.68
C ASN A 121 15.02 -2.00 -7.16
N LYS A 122 15.37 -1.96 -8.45
CA LYS A 122 16.59 -2.57 -8.98
C LYS A 122 17.84 -2.02 -8.31
N VAL A 123 17.95 -0.71 -8.14
CA VAL A 123 19.11 -0.09 -7.46
C VAL A 123 19.24 -0.59 -6.02
N TYR A 124 18.13 -0.70 -5.26
CA TYR A 124 18.17 -1.29 -3.92
C TYR A 124 18.53 -2.78 -3.96
N LEU A 125 18.04 -3.53 -4.94
CA LEU A 125 18.31 -4.97 -5.10
C LEU A 125 19.79 -5.24 -5.42
N GLU A 126 20.37 -4.51 -6.36
CA GLU A 126 21.79 -4.57 -6.73
C GLU A 126 22.70 -4.26 -5.55
N ASN A 127 22.28 -3.28 -4.72
CA ASN A 127 22.96 -2.92 -3.48
C ASN A 127 22.71 -3.91 -2.33
N LYS A 128 21.95 -5.00 -2.55
CA LYS A 128 21.54 -5.98 -1.53
C LYS A 128 20.81 -5.36 -0.34
N LYS A 129 20.09 -4.27 -0.59
CA LYS A 129 19.30 -3.49 0.37
C LYS A 129 17.80 -3.53 0.07
N LEU A 130 17.34 -4.34 -0.89
CA LEU A 130 15.92 -4.57 -1.11
C LEU A 130 15.44 -5.78 -0.31
N ASN A 131 14.49 -5.55 0.58
CA ASN A 131 13.73 -6.58 1.26
C ASN A 131 12.42 -6.83 0.48
N VAL A 132 12.05 -8.09 0.30
CA VAL A 132 10.82 -8.47 -0.38
C VAL A 132 10.04 -9.43 0.50
N SER A 133 8.79 -9.10 0.81
CA SER A 133 7.89 -9.97 1.59
C SER A 133 6.72 -10.43 0.75
N VAL A 134 6.52 -11.75 0.69
CA VAL A 134 5.33 -12.32 0.06
C VAL A 134 4.13 -12.09 0.97
N LEU A 135 3.04 -11.58 0.40
CA LEU A 135 1.76 -11.47 1.09
C LEU A 135 1.12 -12.85 1.20
N ASP A 136 0.60 -13.16 2.38
CA ASP A 136 -0.06 -14.45 2.64
C ASP A 136 -1.29 -14.64 1.75
N ARG A 137 -1.61 -15.90 1.43
CA ARG A 137 -2.79 -16.27 0.60
C ARG A 137 -4.13 -15.77 1.14
N GLY A 138 -4.22 -15.37 2.40
CA GLY A 138 -5.42 -14.77 3.00
C GLY A 138 -5.54 -13.26 2.80
N THR A 139 -4.54 -12.64 2.17
CA THR A 139 -4.54 -11.22 1.81
C THR A 139 -5.21 -11.04 0.46
N ALA A 140 -6.03 -10.00 0.33
CA ALA A 140 -6.52 -9.51 -0.93
C ALA A 140 -5.75 -8.24 -1.30
N TRP A 141 -5.20 -8.24 -2.51
CA TRP A 141 -4.74 -7.03 -3.19
C TRP A 141 -5.61 -6.83 -4.42
N LEU A 142 -6.20 -5.65 -4.53
CA LEU A 142 -7.10 -5.26 -5.61
C LEU A 142 -6.58 -3.96 -6.21
N ASP A 143 -6.23 -4.01 -7.50
CA ASP A 143 -5.93 -2.85 -8.33
C ASP A 143 -7.21 -2.44 -9.06
N THR A 144 -7.52 -1.14 -9.09
CA THR A 144 -8.80 -0.62 -9.61
C THR A 144 -8.67 0.02 -11.01
N GLY A 145 -7.65 -0.36 -11.78
CA GLY A 145 -7.32 0.20 -13.09
C GLY A 145 -8.29 -0.11 -14.25
N THR A 146 -9.24 -1.04 -14.10
CA THR A 146 -10.27 -1.35 -15.12
C THR A 146 -11.68 -1.36 -14.52
N PHE A 147 -12.71 -1.20 -15.36
CA PHE A 147 -14.12 -1.27 -14.90
C PHE A 147 -14.46 -2.58 -14.20
N ASP A 148 -13.99 -3.71 -14.73
CA ASP A 148 -14.21 -5.03 -14.13
C ASP A 148 -13.51 -5.10 -12.76
N SER A 149 -12.23 -4.70 -12.69
CA SER A 149 -11.47 -4.72 -11.43
C SER A 149 -12.05 -3.80 -10.34
N LEU A 150 -12.60 -2.65 -10.74
CA LEU A 150 -13.30 -1.73 -9.82
C LEU A 150 -14.62 -2.34 -9.32
N SER A 151 -15.35 -3.04 -10.19
CA SER A 151 -16.57 -3.75 -9.82
C SER A 151 -16.26 -4.89 -8.82
N ASP A 152 -15.23 -5.69 -9.10
CA ASP A 152 -14.78 -6.77 -8.22
C ASP A 152 -14.36 -6.23 -6.86
N ALA A 153 -13.59 -5.14 -6.82
CA ALA A 153 -13.19 -4.50 -5.57
C ALA A 153 -14.38 -3.97 -4.76
N SER A 154 -15.35 -3.37 -5.45
CA SER A 154 -16.58 -2.88 -4.82
C SER A 154 -17.41 -4.01 -4.23
N GLU A 155 -17.53 -5.13 -4.95
CA GLU A 155 -18.22 -6.32 -4.44
C GLU A 155 -17.49 -6.93 -3.24
N PHE A 156 -16.16 -7.07 -3.30
CA PHE A 156 -15.35 -7.58 -2.21
C PHE A 156 -15.58 -6.78 -0.93
N VAL A 157 -15.42 -5.45 -0.98
CA VAL A 157 -15.63 -4.57 0.17
C VAL A 157 -17.05 -4.71 0.71
N ARG A 158 -18.06 -4.64 -0.17
CA ARG A 158 -19.47 -4.77 0.22
C ARG A 158 -19.75 -6.08 0.97
N VAL A 159 -19.24 -7.20 0.47
CA VAL A 159 -19.48 -8.52 1.06
C VAL A 159 -18.84 -8.63 2.44
N ILE A 160 -17.59 -8.20 2.57
CA ILE A 160 -16.86 -8.25 3.84
C ILE A 160 -17.54 -7.36 4.89
N GLU A 161 -17.81 -6.09 4.56
CA GLU A 161 -18.44 -5.16 5.50
C GLU A 161 -19.83 -5.64 5.96
N LYS A 162 -20.64 -6.17 5.03
CA LYS A 162 -21.98 -6.69 5.36
C LYS A 162 -21.93 -7.91 6.27
N ARG A 163 -20.91 -8.76 6.14
CA ARG A 163 -20.79 -10.00 6.92
C ARG A 163 -20.15 -9.79 8.28
N GLN A 164 -19.19 -8.88 8.39
CA GLN A 164 -18.46 -8.63 9.64
C GLN A 164 -19.04 -7.48 10.46
N GLY A 165 -19.82 -6.58 9.86
CA GLY A 165 -20.32 -5.38 10.53
C GLY A 165 -19.24 -4.34 10.79
N THR A 166 -18.08 -4.46 10.14
CA THR A 166 -16.94 -3.53 10.18
C THR A 166 -16.83 -2.75 8.87
N LYS A 167 -16.03 -1.68 8.86
CA LYS A 167 -15.71 -0.92 7.66
C LYS A 167 -14.27 -1.15 7.21
N ILE A 168 -14.06 -1.27 5.90
CA ILE A 168 -12.72 -1.30 5.30
C ILE A 168 -12.36 0.13 4.90
N GLY A 169 -11.16 0.60 5.28
CA GLY A 169 -10.69 1.94 4.92
C GLY A 169 -11.35 3.09 5.70
N CYS A 170 -11.97 2.83 6.86
CA CYS A 170 -12.52 3.87 7.73
C CYS A 170 -11.40 4.63 8.46
N ILE A 171 -11.00 5.78 7.90
CA ILE A 171 -9.87 6.56 8.41
C ILE A 171 -10.14 7.16 9.80
N GLU A 172 -11.40 7.47 10.13
CA GLU A 172 -11.78 8.05 11.42
C GLU A 172 -11.72 7.01 12.54
N GLU A 173 -12.09 5.76 12.25
CA GLU A 173 -11.89 4.65 13.17
C GLU A 173 -10.40 4.41 13.40
N VAL A 174 -9.58 4.38 12.35
CA VAL A 174 -8.12 4.23 12.49
C VAL A 174 -7.54 5.36 13.33
N ALA A 175 -7.90 6.61 13.05
CA ALA A 175 -7.44 7.77 13.81
C ALA A 175 -7.86 7.70 15.28
N PHE A 176 -9.09 7.29 15.57
CA PHE A 176 -9.57 7.13 16.94
C PHE A 176 -8.85 5.99 17.68
N ARG A 177 -8.70 4.81 17.05
CA ARG A 177 -7.97 3.67 17.64
C ARG A 177 -6.49 3.99 17.87
N LYS A 178 -5.88 4.81 17.00
CA LYS A 178 -4.53 5.36 17.15
C LYS A 178 -4.42 6.56 18.09
N LYS A 179 -5.54 7.01 18.67
CA LYS A 179 -5.63 8.14 19.61
C LYS A 179 -5.23 9.49 19.00
N PHE A 180 -5.31 9.62 17.68
CA PHE A 180 -5.12 10.90 16.98
C PHE A 180 -6.31 11.84 17.14
N ILE A 181 -7.50 11.27 17.38
CA ILE A 181 -8.71 12.02 17.72
C ILE A 181 -9.34 11.46 18.99
N THR A 182 -10.05 12.31 19.71
CA THR A 182 -10.80 11.95 20.92
C THR A 182 -12.15 11.32 20.57
N GLU A 183 -12.78 10.69 21.57
CA GLU A 183 -14.14 10.17 21.45
C GLU A 183 -15.13 11.28 21.04
N THR A 184 -15.03 12.45 21.66
CA THR A 184 -15.90 13.60 21.34
C THR A 184 -15.72 14.07 19.90
N GLN A 185 -14.49 14.09 19.40
CA GLN A 185 -14.23 14.44 18.00
C GLN A 185 -14.82 13.40 17.04
N LEU A 186 -14.65 12.10 17.32
CA LEU A 186 -15.25 11.04 16.50
C LEU A 186 -16.79 11.12 16.53
N ASP A 187 -17.37 11.40 17.70
CA ASP A 187 -18.82 11.52 17.87
C ASP A 187 -19.41 12.68 17.06
N GLN A 188 -18.72 13.83 17.01
CA GLN A 188 -19.09 14.98 16.20
C GLN A 188 -19.01 14.69 14.69
N ILE A 189 -17.96 14.00 14.24
CA ILE A 189 -17.83 13.57 12.84
C ILE A 189 -18.99 12.61 12.51
N ALA A 190 -19.30 11.66 13.40
CA ALA A 190 -20.36 10.70 13.20
C ALA A 190 -21.71 11.37 12.92
N ASP A 191 -22.03 12.47 13.63
CA ASP A 191 -23.29 13.22 13.45
C ASP A 191 -23.45 13.80 12.04
N LEU A 192 -22.35 14.25 11.42
CA LEU A 192 -22.36 14.78 10.05
C LEU A 192 -22.79 13.74 9.01
N TYR A 193 -22.50 12.45 9.28
CA TYR A 193 -22.69 11.36 8.32
C TYR A 193 -23.80 10.37 8.69
N ILE A 194 -24.64 10.65 9.71
CA ILE A 194 -25.70 9.73 10.17
C ILE A 194 -26.61 9.25 9.03
N LYS A 195 -27.02 10.17 8.13
CA LYS A 195 -27.98 9.86 7.05
C LYS A 195 -27.44 8.86 6.02
N SER A 196 -26.11 8.80 5.85
CA SER A 196 -25.46 7.87 4.90
C SER A 196 -25.33 6.44 5.44
N GLY A 197 -25.61 6.23 6.72
CA GLY A 197 -25.29 4.98 7.42
C GLY A 197 -23.84 4.89 7.92
N TYR A 198 -22.89 5.62 7.31
CA TYR A 198 -21.50 5.69 7.77
C TYR A 198 -21.40 6.27 9.18
N GLY A 199 -22.13 7.36 9.48
CA GLY A 199 -22.17 7.93 10.82
C GLY A 199 -22.71 6.98 11.88
N LYS A 200 -23.66 6.09 11.53
CA LYS A 200 -24.17 5.07 12.45
C LYS A 200 -23.06 4.08 12.83
N TYR A 201 -22.21 3.69 11.88
CA TYR A 201 -21.04 2.87 12.15
C TYR A 201 -20.06 3.58 13.10
N LEU A 202 -19.74 4.86 12.86
CA LEU A 202 -18.84 5.61 13.75
C LEU A 202 -19.37 5.71 15.19
N LYS A 203 -20.68 5.91 15.39
CA LYS A 203 -21.30 5.86 16.73
C LYS A 203 -21.17 4.46 17.37
N GLN A 204 -21.24 3.38 16.59
CA GLN A 204 -21.01 2.03 17.10
C GLN A 204 -19.55 1.84 17.55
N VAL A 205 -18.57 2.36 16.80
CA VAL A 205 -17.15 2.34 17.18
C VAL A 205 -16.94 3.04 18.53
N VAL A 206 -17.54 4.22 18.73
CA VAL A 206 -17.52 4.94 20.01
C VAL A 206 -18.11 4.09 21.14
N ALA A 207 -19.28 3.47 20.91
CA ALA A 207 -19.96 2.67 21.93
C ALA A 207 -19.20 1.38 22.29
N GLN A 208 -18.64 0.68 21.29
CA GLN A 208 -17.83 -0.53 21.51
C GLN A 208 -16.60 -0.22 22.36
N SER A 209 -15.96 0.93 22.13
CA SER A 209 -14.79 1.36 22.91
C SER A 209 -15.09 1.58 24.40
N LYS A 210 -16.36 1.78 24.80
CA LYS A 210 -16.76 1.89 26.21
C LYS A 210 -16.96 0.53 26.86
N ASN A 211 -17.23 -0.49 26.06
CA ASN A 211 -17.59 -1.84 26.49
C ASN A 211 -16.45 -2.85 26.27
N ASP A 212 -15.30 -2.43 25.74
CA ASP A 212 -14.13 -3.29 25.58
C ASP A 212 -13.41 -3.45 26.93
N PRO A 213 -13.44 -4.64 27.56
CA PRO A 213 -12.78 -4.87 28.85
C PRO A 213 -11.24 -4.89 28.76
N LEU A 214 -10.66 -4.71 27.57
CA LEU A 214 -9.21 -4.75 27.32
C LEU A 214 -8.58 -3.36 27.09
N ARG A 215 -9.28 -2.28 27.44
CA ARG A 215 -8.67 -0.95 27.56
C ARG A 215 -7.91 -0.76 28.87
#